data_AF-A0AAV6BNH4-F1
#
_entry.id   AF-A0AAV6BNH4-F1
#
_cell.length_a   1.000
_cell.length_b   1.000
_cell.length_c   1.000
_cell.angle_alpha   90.00
_cell.angle_beta   90.00
_cell.angle_gamma   90.00
#
_symmetry.space_group_name_H-M   'P 1'
#
loop_
_entity.id
_entity.type
_entity.pdbx_description
1 polymer ?
#
loop_
_entity_poly.entity_id
_entity_poly.type
_entity_poly.pdbx_seq_one_letter_code
_entity_poly.pdbx_strand_id
1 'polypeptide(L)'
;MTATFETLSTGFLFTEGPLWHPTGKFLLWSDMPGDHMRRWSARDGVTTFRKPCNMSNGLTYDRQGRLLACEHATSQVTRTESDGRVVAIATHYAGKQLNSPNDIVCKSDGGIYFSDPPYGRAKFYGVERPQELDFQGVYRVGRDAKSTELLVDDFDRPNGLCLSRDEGRLFINDTARKHIRVFDVTASGTLTNGRVWAETKGDKPGAPDGMKLDSAGNVYCCGPGGIHVFDPDAQLLEVLEVPEYTANFAWGDDDYRTLFITASTSLYRTRRTIPGLPVF
;
A
#
# COMPACT_ATOMS: atom_id res chain seq x y z
N MET A 1 -6.72 -25.87 5.72
CA MET A 1 -8.06 -25.63 5.15
C MET A 1 -7.90 -24.51 4.15
N THR A 2 -8.40 -24.67 2.92
CA THR A 2 -8.43 -23.58 1.94
C THR A 2 -9.31 -22.45 2.48
N ALA A 3 -8.82 -21.22 2.49
CA ALA A 3 -9.61 -20.08 2.93
C ALA A 3 -10.82 -19.91 2.00
N THR A 4 -12.00 -19.66 2.58
CA THR A 4 -13.19 -19.32 1.81
C THR A 4 -13.23 -17.82 1.59
N PHE A 5 -13.39 -17.40 0.33
CA PHE A 5 -13.54 -16.00 -0.04
C PHE A 5 -14.99 -15.69 -0.37
N GLU A 6 -15.43 -14.53 0.09
CA GLU A 6 -16.67 -13.90 -0.36
C GLU A 6 -16.33 -12.80 -1.35
N THR A 7 -16.90 -12.84 -2.55
CA THR A 7 -16.82 -11.76 -3.52
C THR A 7 -17.82 -10.67 -3.14
N LEU A 8 -17.33 -9.50 -2.75
CA LEU A 8 -18.17 -8.36 -2.39
C LEU A 8 -18.63 -7.56 -3.62
N SER A 9 -17.77 -7.45 -4.63
CA SER A 9 -18.08 -6.72 -5.86
C SER A 9 -17.06 -7.04 -6.97
N THR A 10 -17.46 -6.85 -8.22
CA THR A 10 -16.67 -7.11 -9.43
C THR A 10 -16.91 -5.99 -10.47
N GLY A 11 -16.12 -5.96 -11.54
CA GLY A 11 -16.31 -5.04 -12.67
C GLY A 11 -15.51 -3.75 -12.56
N PHE A 12 -14.48 -3.72 -11.70
CA PHE A 12 -13.49 -2.65 -11.64
C PHE A 12 -12.42 -2.83 -12.73
N LEU A 13 -11.63 -1.79 -12.98
CA LEU A 13 -10.55 -1.86 -13.97
C LEU A 13 -9.27 -2.44 -13.35
N PHE A 14 -8.86 -1.90 -12.21
CA PHE A 14 -7.77 -2.44 -11.40
C PHE A 14 -7.86 -1.87 -9.98
N THR A 15 -8.10 -2.76 -9.01
CA THR A 15 -8.33 -2.39 -7.60
C THR A 15 -7.03 -2.39 -6.80
N GLU A 16 -6.83 -1.36 -5.98
CA GLU A 16 -5.61 -1.10 -5.22
C GLU A 16 -5.88 -0.37 -3.89
N GLY A 17 -4.87 -0.31 -3.02
CA GLY A 17 -4.83 0.55 -1.84
C GLY A 17 -6.04 0.47 -0.89
N PRO A 18 -6.54 -0.72 -0.50
CA PRO A 18 -7.65 -0.82 0.42
C PRO A 18 -7.25 -0.30 1.81
N LEU A 19 -8.19 0.42 2.45
CA LEU A 19 -7.98 1.10 3.72
C LEU A 19 -9.27 1.09 4.54
N TRP A 20 -9.24 0.46 5.72
CA TRP A 20 -10.39 0.41 6.61
C TRP A 20 -10.46 1.65 7.51
N HIS A 21 -11.64 2.28 7.57
CA HIS A 21 -11.93 3.35 8.50
C HIS A 21 -12.56 2.79 9.80
N PRO A 22 -11.84 2.79 10.93
CA PRO A 22 -12.24 2.02 12.12
C PRO A 22 -13.48 2.56 12.83
N THR A 23 -13.71 3.88 12.85
CA THR A 23 -14.91 4.48 13.46
C THR A 23 -16.07 4.62 12.49
N GLY A 24 -15.79 4.98 11.23
CA GLY A 24 -16.80 5.09 10.16
C GLY A 24 -17.34 3.74 9.66
N LYS A 25 -16.66 2.62 9.95
CA LYS A 25 -17.05 1.26 9.56
C LYS A 25 -17.23 1.09 8.05
N PHE A 26 -16.27 1.60 7.28
CA PHE A 26 -16.24 1.43 5.83
C PHE A 26 -14.82 1.20 5.32
N LEU A 27 -14.71 0.52 4.20
CA LEU A 27 -13.48 0.34 3.43
C LEU A 27 -13.40 1.41 2.34
N LEU A 28 -12.25 2.04 2.15
CA LEU A 28 -11.89 2.77 0.94
C LEU A 28 -10.93 1.93 0.10
N TRP A 29 -10.92 2.11 -1.22
CA TRP A 29 -9.88 1.60 -2.10
C TRP A 29 -9.87 2.38 -3.41
N SER A 30 -8.81 2.22 -4.19
CA SER A 30 -8.65 2.84 -5.50
C SER A 30 -9.04 1.86 -6.61
N ASP A 31 -9.95 2.26 -7.49
CA ASP A 31 -10.15 1.66 -8.83
C ASP A 31 -9.37 2.54 -9.82
N MET A 32 -8.06 2.36 -9.80
CA MET A 32 -7.08 3.38 -10.19
C MET A 32 -7.17 3.79 -11.68
N PRO A 33 -7.25 2.85 -12.66
CA PRO A 33 -7.43 3.23 -14.06
C PRO A 33 -8.75 3.97 -14.33
N GLY A 34 -9.76 3.76 -13.47
CA GLY A 34 -11.07 4.40 -13.56
C GLY A 34 -11.15 5.79 -12.93
N ASP A 35 -10.03 6.26 -12.38
CA ASP A 35 -9.91 7.51 -11.62
C ASP A 35 -11.00 7.63 -10.54
N HIS A 36 -11.12 6.57 -9.74
CA HIS A 36 -12.22 6.41 -8.81
C HIS A 36 -11.75 5.87 -7.47
N MET A 37 -11.87 6.67 -6.42
CA MET A 37 -11.76 6.18 -5.06
C MET A 37 -13.13 5.68 -4.61
N ARG A 38 -13.22 4.38 -4.35
CA ARG A 38 -14.45 3.68 -3.99
C ARG A 38 -14.60 3.60 -2.47
N ARG A 39 -15.82 3.32 -2.03
CA ARG A 39 -16.18 3.03 -0.65
C ARG A 39 -17.04 1.78 -0.59
N TRP A 40 -16.88 0.98 0.46
CA TRP A 40 -17.77 -0.14 0.76
C TRP A 40 -18.14 -0.12 2.23
N SER A 41 -19.41 -0.33 2.53
CA SER A 41 -19.89 -0.64 3.88
C SER A 41 -20.96 -1.72 3.81
N ALA A 42 -21.17 -2.44 4.90
CA ALA A 42 -22.22 -3.46 4.97
C ALA A 42 -23.63 -2.88 4.71
N ARG A 43 -23.84 -1.60 5.03
CA ARG A 43 -25.13 -0.91 4.84
C ARG A 43 -25.36 -0.49 3.38
N ASP A 44 -24.36 0.15 2.78
CA ASP A 44 -24.55 0.86 1.51
C ASP A 44 -24.04 0.07 0.30
N GLY A 45 -23.35 -1.05 0.51
CA GLY A 45 -22.61 -1.73 -0.56
C GLY A 45 -21.50 -0.85 -1.11
N VAL A 46 -21.18 -1.00 -2.41
CA VAL A 46 -20.15 -0.21 -3.08
C VAL A 46 -20.69 1.13 -3.55
N THR A 47 -20.03 2.23 -3.16
CA THR A 47 -20.33 3.60 -3.59
C THR A 47 -19.08 4.34 -4.03
N THR A 48 -19.25 5.52 -4.61
CA THR A 48 -18.17 6.49 -4.86
C THR A 48 -17.81 7.23 -3.57
N PHE A 49 -16.52 7.31 -3.24
CA PHE A 49 -16.03 8.25 -2.22
C PHE A 49 -15.55 9.55 -2.87
N ARG A 50 -14.69 9.44 -3.90
CA ARG A 50 -14.14 10.58 -4.63
C ARG A 50 -13.89 10.24 -6.10
N LYS A 51 -14.30 11.15 -6.99
CA LYS A 51 -14.01 11.14 -8.43
C LYS A 51 -14.10 12.58 -8.99
N PRO A 52 -13.07 13.09 -9.70
CA PRO A 52 -11.76 12.47 -9.95
C PRO A 52 -10.95 12.33 -8.66
N CYS A 53 -10.01 11.38 -8.63
CA CYS A 53 -9.07 11.13 -7.53
C CYS A 53 -7.60 11.14 -8.00
N ASN A 54 -7.34 11.66 -9.21
CA ASN A 54 -6.03 11.70 -9.86
C ASN A 54 -5.35 10.34 -9.99
N MET A 55 -6.16 9.30 -10.28
CA MET A 55 -5.71 7.91 -10.33
C MET A 55 -4.96 7.55 -9.05
N SER A 56 -5.61 7.76 -7.90
CA SER A 56 -5.05 7.38 -6.60
C SER A 56 -4.70 5.90 -6.60
N ASN A 57 -3.66 5.53 -5.86
CA ASN A 57 -3.21 4.15 -5.67
C ASN A 57 -3.27 3.79 -4.18
N GLY A 58 -2.13 3.61 -3.51
CA GLY A 58 -2.03 3.30 -2.10
C GLY A 58 -2.62 4.39 -1.20
N LEU A 59 -3.32 3.96 -0.16
CA LEU A 59 -4.03 4.80 0.80
C LEU A 59 -3.60 4.46 2.22
N THR A 60 -3.48 5.47 3.07
CA THR A 60 -3.36 5.28 4.53
C THR A 60 -3.97 6.47 5.27
N TYR A 61 -3.98 6.42 6.60
CA TYR A 61 -4.31 7.58 7.43
C TYR A 61 -3.07 8.11 8.12
N ASP A 62 -2.99 9.42 8.29
CA ASP A 62 -2.06 9.98 9.27
C ASP A 62 -2.58 9.81 10.70
N ARG A 63 -1.76 10.22 11.67
CA ARG A 63 -2.09 10.10 13.11
C ARG A 63 -3.19 11.05 13.60
N GLN A 64 -3.75 11.87 12.71
CA GLN A 64 -4.92 12.71 12.97
C GLN A 64 -6.17 12.16 12.25
N GLY A 65 -6.08 10.98 11.62
CA GLY A 65 -7.18 10.38 10.86
C GLY A 65 -7.41 11.04 9.49
N ARG A 66 -6.47 11.87 9.01
CA ARG A 66 -6.56 12.48 7.68
C ARG A 66 -6.11 11.49 6.62
N LEU A 67 -6.87 11.37 5.54
CA LEU A 67 -6.58 10.45 4.44
C LEU A 67 -5.32 10.91 3.69
N LEU A 68 -4.34 10.03 3.59
CA LEU A 68 -3.18 10.14 2.73
C LEU A 68 -3.37 9.28 1.48
N ALA A 69 -3.00 9.80 0.31
CA ALA A 69 -3.11 9.08 -0.94
C ALA A 69 -1.86 9.29 -1.81
N CYS A 70 -1.40 8.20 -2.41
CA CYS A 70 -0.47 8.22 -3.53
C CYS A 70 -1.25 8.47 -4.83
N GLU A 71 -0.83 9.40 -5.68
CA GLU A 71 -1.53 9.78 -6.92
C GLU A 71 -0.63 9.58 -8.15
N HIS A 72 -1.04 8.67 -9.04
CA HIS A 72 -0.27 8.36 -10.25
C HIS A 72 -0.36 9.45 -11.31
N ALA A 73 -1.52 10.10 -11.48
CA ALA A 73 -1.71 11.08 -12.55
C ALA A 73 -0.92 12.38 -12.29
N THR A 74 -0.72 12.74 -11.03
CA THR A 74 -0.10 14.01 -10.61
C THR A 74 1.34 13.86 -10.13
N SER A 75 1.83 12.63 -9.89
CA SER A 75 3.12 12.34 -9.24
C SER A 75 3.23 12.94 -7.84
N GLN A 76 2.21 12.74 -7.00
CA GLN A 76 2.16 13.38 -5.67
C GLN A 76 1.71 12.40 -4.59
N VAL A 77 2.14 12.69 -3.38
CA VAL A 77 1.44 12.24 -2.18
C VAL A 77 0.58 13.40 -1.71
N THR A 78 -0.70 13.13 -1.48
CA THR A 78 -1.66 14.13 -1.01
C THR A 78 -2.23 13.77 0.36
N ARG A 79 -2.72 14.79 1.06
CA ARG A 79 -3.43 14.69 2.33
C ARG A 79 -4.78 15.37 2.21
N THR A 80 -5.84 14.72 2.66
CA THR A 80 -7.17 15.32 2.77
C THR A 80 -7.32 15.93 4.15
N GLU A 81 -7.36 17.25 4.22
CA GLU A 81 -7.57 18.01 5.45
C GLU A 81 -8.99 17.82 5.99
N SER A 82 -9.21 18.17 7.25
CA SER A 82 -10.50 18.00 7.94
C SER A 82 -11.65 18.80 7.32
N ASP A 83 -11.34 19.87 6.59
CA ASP A 83 -12.30 20.67 5.82
C ASP A 83 -12.61 20.07 4.43
N GLY A 84 -12.02 18.92 4.10
CA GLY A 84 -12.17 18.22 2.82
C GLY A 84 -11.18 18.67 1.74
N ARG A 85 -10.36 19.71 1.98
CA ARG A 85 -9.36 20.16 1.02
C ARG A 85 -8.27 19.11 0.83
N VAL A 86 -7.89 18.85 -0.41
CA VAL A 86 -6.77 17.98 -0.75
C VAL A 86 -5.52 18.83 -0.96
N VAL A 87 -4.45 18.53 -0.23
CA VAL A 87 -3.17 19.25 -0.30
C VAL A 87 -2.04 18.31 -0.67
N ALA A 88 -1.14 18.76 -1.54
CA ALA A 88 0.08 18.04 -1.83
C ALA A 88 1.05 18.11 -0.63
N ILE A 89 1.64 16.98 -0.26
CA ILE A 89 2.65 16.90 0.81
C ILE A 89 4.00 16.38 0.32
N ALA A 90 4.05 15.76 -0.87
CA ALA A 90 5.27 15.41 -1.58
C ALA A 90 5.02 15.49 -3.09
N THR A 91 5.90 16.16 -3.82
CA THR A 91 5.76 16.33 -5.28
C THR A 91 7.08 16.20 -6.03
N HIS A 92 8.18 16.65 -5.43
CA HIS A 92 9.51 16.67 -6.02
C HIS A 92 10.58 16.20 -5.02
N TYR A 93 11.71 15.75 -5.56
CA TYR A 93 12.97 15.53 -4.86
C TYR A 93 14.10 16.16 -5.68
N ALA A 94 14.97 16.95 -5.03
CA ALA A 94 16.07 17.66 -5.69
C ALA A 94 15.66 18.45 -6.96
N GLY A 95 14.46 19.05 -6.95
CA GLY A 95 13.92 19.82 -8.08
C GLY A 95 13.33 18.98 -9.22
N LYS A 96 13.38 17.65 -9.13
CA LYS A 96 12.80 16.72 -10.11
C LYS A 96 11.48 16.15 -9.59
N GLN A 97 10.49 16.01 -10.47
CA GLN A 97 9.20 15.40 -10.14
C GLN A 97 9.38 13.95 -9.69
N LEU A 98 8.64 13.54 -8.65
CA LEU A 98 8.54 12.13 -8.24
C LEU A 98 8.06 11.25 -9.40
N ASN A 99 8.42 9.97 -9.43
CA ASN A 99 8.02 9.06 -10.49
C ASN A 99 6.49 8.91 -10.56
N SER A 100 5.94 8.21 -9.59
CA SER A 100 4.52 7.99 -9.36
C SER A 100 4.42 7.25 -8.01
N PRO A 101 4.22 7.97 -6.90
CA PRO A 101 4.06 7.35 -5.59
C PRO A 101 3.03 6.20 -5.66
N ASN A 102 3.33 5.05 -5.05
CA ASN A 102 2.57 3.82 -5.28
C ASN A 102 1.88 3.30 -4.01
N ASP A 103 2.64 2.96 -2.96
CA ASP A 103 2.09 2.56 -1.66
C ASP A 103 2.65 3.43 -0.52
N ILE A 104 1.97 3.47 0.63
CA ILE A 104 2.21 4.45 1.69
C ILE A 104 1.88 3.92 3.09
N VAL A 105 2.72 4.24 4.07
CA VAL A 105 2.50 3.94 5.49
C VAL A 105 2.85 5.15 6.35
N CYS A 106 2.02 5.42 7.36
CA CYS A 106 2.33 6.42 8.39
C CYS A 106 2.89 5.72 9.62
N LYS A 107 3.93 6.28 10.23
CA LYS A 107 4.56 5.85 11.50
C LYS A 107 3.91 6.54 12.70
N SER A 108 4.03 5.98 13.90
CA SER A 108 3.40 6.51 15.13
C SER A 108 3.91 7.89 15.53
N ASP A 109 5.14 8.24 15.14
CA ASP A 109 5.68 9.59 15.27
C ASP A 109 5.18 10.56 14.19
N GLY A 110 4.32 10.14 13.26
CA GLY A 110 3.76 10.96 12.18
C GLY A 110 4.66 11.06 10.94
N GLY A 111 5.79 10.37 10.88
CA GLY A 111 6.56 10.20 9.64
C GLY A 111 5.76 9.42 8.61
N ILE A 112 5.76 9.88 7.35
CA ILE A 112 5.03 9.27 6.24
C ILE A 112 6.05 8.69 5.28
N TYR A 113 6.00 7.38 5.04
CA TYR A 113 6.90 6.64 4.17
C TYR A 113 6.14 6.17 2.94
N PHE A 114 6.73 6.29 1.75
CA PHE A 114 6.08 5.87 0.51
C PHE A 114 7.09 5.42 -0.55
N SER A 115 6.67 4.50 -1.40
CA SER A 115 7.43 4.01 -2.56
C SER A 115 7.13 4.86 -3.80
N ASP A 116 8.12 5.01 -4.68
CA ASP A 116 8.02 5.82 -5.90
C ASP A 116 8.55 5.08 -7.16
N PRO A 117 7.89 3.97 -7.56
CA PRO A 117 8.15 3.29 -8.83
C PRO A 117 7.57 4.10 -10.02
N PRO A 118 7.81 3.70 -11.28
CA PRO A 118 7.35 4.43 -12.47
C PRO A 118 6.03 3.93 -13.05
N TYR A 119 5.25 3.12 -12.33
CA TYR A 119 4.02 2.52 -12.87
C TYR A 119 3.03 3.56 -13.41
N GLY A 120 2.83 4.67 -12.69
CA GLY A 120 1.95 5.77 -13.09
C GLY A 120 2.44 6.60 -14.30
N ARG A 121 3.57 6.22 -14.90
CA ARG A 121 4.08 6.76 -16.17
C ARG A 121 3.79 5.85 -17.35
N ALA A 122 3.17 4.69 -17.14
CA ALA A 122 2.68 3.81 -18.19
C ALA A 122 1.20 4.08 -18.47
N LYS A 123 0.79 3.92 -19.74
CA LYS A 123 -0.62 3.88 -20.13
C LYS A 123 -1.36 2.82 -19.28
N PHE A 124 -2.65 3.04 -19.04
CA PHE A 124 -3.53 2.25 -18.16
C PHE A 124 -3.29 2.48 -16.66
N TYR A 125 -2.04 2.51 -16.19
CA TYR A 125 -1.74 2.71 -14.77
C TYR A 125 -1.59 4.19 -14.37
N GLY A 126 -1.41 5.09 -15.34
CA GLY A 126 -1.33 6.53 -15.08
C GLY A 126 -1.30 7.35 -16.37
N VAL A 127 -0.57 8.46 -16.34
CA VAL A 127 -0.40 9.37 -17.48
C VAL A 127 0.96 9.15 -18.10
N GLU A 128 1.02 8.82 -19.40
CA GLU A 128 2.28 8.56 -20.09
C GLU A 128 3.16 9.81 -20.16
N ARG A 129 4.34 9.77 -19.53
CA ARG A 129 5.32 10.88 -19.49
C ARG A 129 6.72 10.40 -19.08
N PRO A 130 7.81 10.99 -19.61
CA PRO A 130 9.17 10.59 -19.24
C PRO A 130 9.46 10.76 -17.74
N GLN A 131 10.24 9.85 -17.15
CA GLN A 131 10.79 10.04 -15.80
C GLN A 131 11.76 11.23 -15.76
N GLU A 132 11.77 11.97 -14.64
CA GLU A 132 12.79 12.98 -14.37
C GLU A 132 13.93 12.43 -13.48
N LEU A 133 13.57 11.54 -12.55
CA LEU A 133 14.50 10.77 -11.72
C LEU A 133 15.05 9.58 -12.52
N ASP A 134 16.32 9.27 -12.31
CA ASP A 134 17.05 8.16 -12.93
C ASP A 134 17.01 6.86 -12.09
N PHE A 135 16.28 6.88 -10.98
CA PHE A 135 16.14 5.77 -10.04
C PHE A 135 14.69 5.61 -9.55
N GLN A 136 14.43 4.53 -8.79
CA GLN A 136 13.14 4.27 -8.14
C GLN A 136 13.37 4.26 -6.63
N GLY A 137 12.83 5.27 -5.95
CA GLY A 137 13.15 5.54 -4.56
C GLY A 137 12.07 5.10 -3.58
N VAL A 138 12.45 5.05 -2.31
CA VAL A 138 11.54 5.14 -1.17
C VAL A 138 11.86 6.39 -0.39
N TYR A 139 10.82 7.12 -0.03
CA TYR A 139 10.91 8.46 0.50
C TYR A 139 10.19 8.58 1.84
N ARG A 140 10.49 9.66 2.54
CA ARG A 140 9.83 10.08 3.76
C ARG A 140 9.42 11.55 3.69
N VAL A 141 8.27 11.87 4.28
CA VAL A 141 7.92 13.24 4.67
C VAL A 141 7.67 13.28 6.18
N GLY A 142 8.19 14.33 6.85
CA GLY A 142 7.91 14.59 8.26
C GLY A 142 6.52 15.21 8.49
N ARG A 143 6.19 15.51 9.77
CA ARG A 143 4.91 16.12 10.16
C ARG A 143 4.63 17.45 9.45
N ASP A 144 5.65 18.28 9.31
CA ASP A 144 5.57 19.60 8.69
C ASP A 144 6.10 19.49 7.25
N ALA A 145 5.33 18.89 6.35
CA ALA A 145 5.64 18.57 4.95
C ALA A 145 6.36 19.68 4.13
N LYS A 146 7.62 19.94 4.46
CA LYS A 146 8.46 21.01 3.91
C LYS A 146 9.49 20.47 2.93
N SER A 147 9.86 19.20 3.06
CA SER A 147 10.83 18.54 2.18
C SER A 147 10.59 17.04 2.12
N THR A 148 10.63 16.49 0.90
CA THR A 148 10.71 15.05 0.65
C THR A 148 12.15 14.58 0.91
N GLU A 149 12.32 13.61 1.79
CA GLU A 149 13.62 12.99 2.13
C GLU A 149 13.75 11.66 1.39
N LEU A 150 14.84 11.45 0.63
CA LEU A 150 15.15 10.16 0.01
C LEU A 150 15.76 9.23 1.06
N LEU A 151 15.23 8.01 1.19
CA LEU A 151 15.74 7.01 2.13
C LEU A 151 16.63 5.98 1.46
N VAL A 152 16.27 5.55 0.25
CA VAL A 152 16.95 4.49 -0.52
C VAL A 152 16.51 4.55 -1.98
N ASP A 153 17.41 4.27 -2.92
CA ASP A 153 17.24 4.44 -4.37
C ASP A 153 17.71 3.25 -5.22
N ASP A 154 18.13 2.14 -4.61
CA ASP A 154 18.71 0.98 -5.28
C ASP A 154 17.67 -0.11 -5.65
N PHE A 155 16.37 0.20 -5.63
CA PHE A 155 15.29 -0.71 -6.04
C PHE A 155 15.06 -0.70 -7.55
N ASP A 156 14.54 -1.80 -8.10
CA ASP A 156 14.04 -1.82 -9.48
C ASP A 156 12.57 -1.37 -9.53
N ARG A 157 11.68 -1.98 -8.73
CA ARG A 157 10.28 -1.56 -8.60
C ARG A 157 9.83 -1.62 -7.13
N PRO A 158 10.19 -0.63 -6.29
CA PRO A 158 9.73 -0.58 -4.91
C PRO A 158 8.21 -0.43 -4.91
N ASN A 159 7.51 -1.25 -4.13
CA ASN A 159 6.06 -1.27 -4.14
C ASN A 159 5.49 -1.22 -2.72
N GLY A 160 4.94 -2.32 -2.19
CA GLY A 160 4.36 -2.33 -0.85
C GLY A 160 5.42 -2.18 0.25
N LEU A 161 5.04 -1.47 1.32
CA LEU A 161 5.87 -1.27 2.50
C LEU A 161 5.06 -1.32 3.79
N CYS A 162 5.66 -1.86 4.85
CA CYS A 162 5.05 -1.89 6.17
C CYS A 162 6.11 -1.82 7.28
N LEU A 163 5.73 -1.24 8.41
CA LEU A 163 6.58 -1.15 9.60
C LEU A 163 6.40 -2.39 10.47
N SER A 164 7.45 -2.82 11.19
CA SER A 164 7.28 -3.80 12.28
C SER A 164 6.38 -3.24 13.39
N ARG A 165 5.91 -4.12 14.29
CA ARG A 165 5.03 -3.72 15.41
C ARG A 165 5.61 -2.64 16.32
N ASP A 166 6.93 -2.68 16.53
CA ASP A 166 7.70 -1.70 17.29
C ASP A 166 8.21 -0.53 16.42
N GLU A 167 7.89 -0.55 15.12
CA GLU A 167 8.33 0.39 14.10
C GLU A 167 9.86 0.56 13.97
N GLY A 168 10.63 -0.38 14.54
CA GLY A 168 12.09 -0.41 14.46
C GLY A 168 12.62 -0.97 13.14
N ARG A 169 11.75 -1.63 12.35
CA ARG A 169 12.06 -2.15 11.03
C ARG A 169 11.05 -1.65 10.00
N LEU A 170 11.53 -1.37 8.79
CA LEU A 170 10.71 -1.11 7.62
C LEU A 170 10.95 -2.21 6.59
N PHE A 171 9.87 -2.90 6.20
CA PHE A 171 9.87 -3.86 5.11
C PHE A 171 9.44 -3.15 3.83
N ILE A 172 10.10 -3.43 2.73
CA ILE A 172 9.82 -2.87 1.41
C ILE A 172 10.00 -3.99 0.39
N ASN A 173 9.00 -4.26 -0.42
CA ASN A 173 9.16 -5.24 -1.50
C ASN A 173 9.60 -4.62 -2.82
N ASP A 174 10.15 -5.46 -3.69
CA ASP A 174 10.53 -5.12 -5.06
C ASP A 174 9.78 -6.05 -6.01
N THR A 175 8.81 -5.49 -6.75
CA THR A 175 7.96 -6.26 -7.66
C THR A 175 8.77 -6.98 -8.73
N ALA A 176 9.78 -6.31 -9.29
CA ALA A 176 10.58 -6.86 -10.39
C ALA A 176 11.59 -7.91 -9.91
N ARG A 177 12.20 -7.68 -8.74
CA ARG A 177 13.17 -8.62 -8.15
C ARG A 177 12.54 -9.74 -7.33
N LYS A 178 11.22 -9.69 -7.10
CA LYS A 178 10.44 -10.71 -6.37
C LYS A 178 10.94 -10.99 -4.96
N HIS A 179 11.40 -9.95 -4.27
CA HIS A 179 11.89 -10.05 -2.90
C HIS A 179 11.28 -9.00 -1.97
N ILE A 180 11.45 -9.23 -0.67
CA ILE A 180 11.16 -8.30 0.40
C ILE A 180 12.50 -7.93 1.03
N ARG A 181 12.83 -6.65 1.09
CA ARG A 181 13.95 -6.12 1.85
C ARG A 181 13.47 -5.62 3.21
N VAL A 182 14.35 -5.69 4.19
CA VAL A 182 14.15 -5.10 5.52
C VAL A 182 15.28 -4.13 5.84
N PHE A 183 14.93 -3.05 6.50
CA PHE A 183 15.82 -2.00 6.96
C PHE A 183 15.56 -1.71 8.43
N ASP A 184 16.60 -1.31 9.15
CA ASP A 184 16.46 -0.79 10.51
C ASP A 184 16.12 0.70 10.41
N VAL A 185 15.07 1.12 11.13
CA VAL A 185 14.60 2.51 11.18
C VAL A 185 15.33 3.24 12.30
N THR A 186 16.05 4.30 11.97
CA THR A 186 16.80 5.09 12.95
C THR A 186 15.87 6.01 13.74
N ALA A 187 16.38 6.59 14.83
CA ALA A 187 15.63 7.59 15.62
C ALA A 187 15.24 8.84 14.81
N SER A 188 15.98 9.18 13.74
CA SER A 188 15.63 10.29 12.84
C SER A 188 14.61 9.90 11.75
N GLY A 189 14.29 8.61 11.64
CA GLY A 189 13.40 8.06 10.59
C GLY A 189 14.10 7.72 9.28
N THR A 190 15.44 7.68 9.27
CA THR A 190 16.22 7.19 8.12
C THR A 190 16.38 5.67 8.16
N LEU A 191 16.90 5.07 7.08
CA LEU A 191 17.05 3.63 6.94
C LEU A 191 18.52 3.21 6.97
N THR A 192 18.81 2.08 7.64
CA THR A 192 20.14 1.47 7.68
C THR A 192 20.04 -0.06 7.58
N ASN A 193 21.17 -0.75 7.41
CA ASN A 193 21.26 -2.23 7.44
C ASN A 193 20.32 -2.96 6.48
N GLY A 194 20.11 -2.38 5.28
CA GLY A 194 19.26 -2.92 4.25
C GLY A 194 19.73 -4.30 3.77
N ARG A 195 18.84 -5.29 3.78
CA ARG A 195 19.12 -6.67 3.37
C ARG A 195 17.88 -7.34 2.79
N VAL A 196 18.08 -8.34 1.93
CA VAL A 196 16.98 -9.23 1.53
C VAL A 196 16.54 -10.01 2.77
N TRP A 197 15.23 -9.99 3.04
CA TRP A 197 14.61 -10.67 4.17
C TRP A 197 13.90 -11.95 3.72
N ALA A 198 13.08 -11.85 2.67
CA ALA A 198 12.36 -12.98 2.10
C ALA A 198 12.22 -12.86 0.58
N GLU A 199 11.88 -13.95 -0.10
CA GLU A 199 11.57 -13.99 -1.53
C GLU A 199 10.15 -14.53 -1.72
N THR A 200 9.37 -13.94 -2.63
CA THR A 200 8.01 -14.42 -2.96
C THR A 200 8.09 -15.33 -4.19
N LYS A 201 8.21 -16.63 -3.96
CA LYS A 201 8.38 -17.63 -5.04
C LYS A 201 7.09 -18.39 -5.32
N GLY A 202 6.87 -18.73 -6.59
CA GLY A 202 5.79 -19.61 -7.00
C GLY A 202 5.57 -19.58 -8.50
N ASP A 203 4.87 -20.60 -9.00
CA ASP A 203 4.66 -20.81 -10.45
C ASP A 203 3.34 -20.21 -10.94
N LYS A 204 2.49 -19.71 -10.04
CA LYS A 204 1.24 -19.03 -10.36
C LYS A 204 1.49 -17.57 -10.75
N PRO A 205 0.59 -16.93 -11.53
CA PRO A 205 0.67 -15.49 -11.80
C PRO A 205 0.69 -14.66 -10.51
N GLY A 206 1.41 -13.54 -10.52
CA GLY A 206 1.59 -12.68 -9.35
C GLY A 206 3.03 -12.18 -9.19
N ALA A 207 3.18 -11.08 -8.47
CA ALA A 207 4.46 -10.52 -8.01
C ALA A 207 4.23 -9.75 -6.71
N PRO A 208 5.29 -9.41 -5.95
CA PRO A 208 5.17 -8.52 -4.79
C PRO A 208 4.47 -7.22 -5.11
N ASP A 209 3.51 -6.87 -4.27
CA ASP A 209 2.69 -5.68 -4.42
C ASP A 209 2.30 -5.12 -3.05
N GLY A 210 1.04 -5.01 -2.66
CA GLY A 210 0.65 -4.64 -1.29
C GLY A 210 1.25 -5.53 -0.20
N MET A 211 1.66 -4.92 0.92
CA MET A 211 2.27 -5.62 2.07
C MET A 211 1.84 -4.99 3.39
N LYS A 212 1.51 -5.80 4.40
CA LYS A 212 1.10 -5.36 5.75
C LYS A 212 1.48 -6.42 6.78
N LEU A 213 1.35 -6.10 8.07
CA LEU A 213 1.54 -7.07 9.16
C LEU A 213 0.25 -7.34 9.93
N ASP A 214 0.18 -8.52 10.53
CA ASP A 214 -0.81 -8.82 11.56
C ASP A 214 -0.31 -8.47 12.97
N SER A 215 -1.19 -8.63 13.96
CA SER A 215 -0.91 -8.35 15.38
C SER A 215 0.10 -9.31 16.03
N ALA A 216 0.40 -10.45 15.41
CA ALA A 216 1.47 -11.35 15.85
C ALA A 216 2.84 -10.99 15.24
N GLY A 217 2.87 -10.05 14.29
CA GLY A 217 4.08 -9.64 13.60
C GLY A 217 4.39 -10.46 12.35
N ASN A 218 3.46 -11.28 11.86
CA ASN A 218 3.62 -11.95 10.59
C ASN A 218 3.49 -10.92 9.46
N VAL A 219 4.37 -11.01 8.46
CA VAL A 219 4.38 -10.13 7.29
C VAL A 219 3.59 -10.81 6.17
N TYR A 220 2.53 -10.16 5.72
CA TYR A 220 1.73 -10.57 4.57
C TYR A 220 2.20 -9.74 3.38
N CYS A 221 2.45 -10.38 2.24
CA CYS A 221 2.84 -9.73 1.00
C CYS A 221 2.11 -10.37 -0.17
N CYS A 222 1.52 -9.58 -1.07
CA CYS A 222 1.05 -10.11 -2.36
C CYS A 222 2.21 -10.79 -3.09
N GLY A 223 1.92 -11.77 -3.93
CA GLY A 223 2.94 -12.55 -4.63
C GLY A 223 2.34 -13.55 -5.61
N PRO A 224 3.17 -14.40 -6.23
CA PRO A 224 2.71 -15.50 -7.06
C PRO A 224 1.60 -16.32 -6.39
N GLY A 225 0.41 -16.36 -6.99
CA GLY A 225 -0.74 -17.15 -6.52
C GLY A 225 -1.61 -16.54 -5.43
N GLY A 226 -1.27 -15.36 -4.88
CA GLY A 226 -2.09 -14.71 -3.85
C GLY A 226 -1.25 -13.97 -2.81
N ILE A 227 -1.53 -14.19 -1.53
CA ILE A 227 -0.86 -13.48 -0.43
C ILE A 227 0.05 -14.45 0.34
N HIS A 228 1.35 -14.17 0.34
CA HIS A 228 2.37 -14.93 1.05
C HIS A 228 2.45 -14.41 2.49
N VAL A 229 2.39 -15.31 3.46
CA VAL A 229 2.44 -14.98 4.89
C VAL A 229 3.74 -15.52 5.45
N PHE A 230 4.58 -14.63 5.97
CA PHE A 230 5.84 -14.96 6.58
C PHE A 230 5.79 -14.70 8.08
N ASP A 231 6.42 -15.56 8.88
CA ASP A 231 6.67 -15.27 10.29
C ASP A 231 7.74 -14.16 10.46
N PRO A 232 7.97 -13.64 11.68
CA PRO A 232 8.97 -12.59 11.93
C PRO A 232 10.41 -12.96 11.55
N ASP A 233 10.72 -14.25 11.36
CA ASP A 233 12.01 -14.82 11.02
C ASP A 233 12.13 -15.19 9.52
N ALA A 234 11.22 -14.66 8.70
CA ALA A 234 11.14 -14.85 7.24
C ALA A 234 10.75 -16.26 6.78
N GLN A 235 10.22 -17.11 7.65
CA GLN A 235 9.71 -18.41 7.23
C GLN A 235 8.33 -18.27 6.60
N LEU A 236 8.15 -18.81 5.40
CA LEU A 236 6.85 -18.85 4.74
C LEU A 236 5.92 -19.81 5.49
N LEU A 237 4.85 -19.26 6.07
CA LEU A 237 3.82 -20.00 6.81
C LEU A 237 2.74 -20.53 5.87
N GLU A 238 2.24 -19.69 4.95
CA GLU A 238 1.23 -20.06 3.97
C GLU A 238 1.26 -19.15 2.74
N VAL A 239 0.69 -19.64 1.64
CA VAL A 239 0.21 -18.80 0.54
C VAL A 239 -1.30 -18.86 0.53
N LEU A 240 -1.94 -17.75 0.88
CA LEU A 240 -3.37 -17.57 0.78
C LEU A 240 -3.75 -17.39 -0.68
N GLU A 241 -4.24 -18.47 -1.31
CA GLU A 241 -4.58 -18.47 -2.73
C GLU A 241 -5.82 -17.61 -3.01
N VAL A 242 -5.66 -16.56 -3.80
CA VAL A 242 -6.74 -15.63 -4.15
C VAL A 242 -7.19 -15.90 -5.60
N PRO A 243 -8.48 -15.76 -5.94
CA PRO A 243 -8.98 -16.10 -7.28
C PRO A 243 -8.41 -15.27 -8.45
N GLU A 244 -7.93 -14.06 -8.17
CA GLU A 244 -7.40 -13.11 -9.14
C GLU A 244 -5.98 -12.65 -8.76
N TYR A 245 -5.27 -12.05 -9.72
CA TYR A 245 -3.99 -11.38 -9.44
C TYR A 245 -4.22 -10.35 -8.33
N THR A 246 -3.60 -10.59 -7.19
CA THR A 246 -3.81 -9.81 -5.97
C THR A 246 -2.89 -8.61 -5.96
N ALA A 247 -3.48 -7.42 -5.88
CA ALA A 247 -2.75 -6.17 -5.84
C ALA A 247 -2.48 -5.77 -4.39
N ASN A 248 -3.51 -5.78 -3.53
CA ASN A 248 -3.36 -5.27 -2.16
C ASN A 248 -4.47 -5.81 -1.23
N PHE A 249 -4.37 -5.52 0.06
CA PHE A 249 -5.31 -5.99 1.08
C PHE A 249 -5.25 -5.13 2.34
N ALA A 250 -6.28 -5.18 3.17
CA ALA A 250 -6.33 -4.54 4.48
C ALA A 250 -7.24 -5.28 5.45
N TRP A 251 -6.90 -5.27 6.74
CA TRP A 251 -7.81 -5.75 7.76
C TRP A 251 -8.87 -4.71 8.09
N GLY A 252 -10.07 -5.18 8.41
CA GLY A 252 -11.17 -4.37 8.91
C GLY A 252 -12.17 -5.17 9.74
N ASP A 253 -13.37 -4.62 9.88
CA ASP A 253 -14.34 -4.95 10.93
C ASP A 253 -13.83 -4.66 12.35
N ASP A 254 -14.73 -4.75 13.35
CA ASP A 254 -14.47 -4.34 14.73
C ASP A 254 -13.40 -5.17 15.42
N ASP A 255 -13.23 -6.43 15.00
CA ASP A 255 -12.24 -7.34 15.54
C ASP A 255 -10.98 -7.42 14.69
N TYR A 256 -10.89 -6.65 13.60
CA TYR A 256 -9.77 -6.64 12.65
C TYR A 256 -9.41 -8.02 12.11
N ARG A 257 -10.36 -8.97 12.05
CA ARG A 257 -10.13 -10.33 11.55
C ARG A 257 -10.68 -10.54 10.15
N THR A 258 -11.31 -9.54 9.54
CA THR A 258 -11.71 -9.60 8.13
C THR A 258 -10.61 -9.00 7.28
N LEU A 259 -10.04 -9.80 6.39
CA LEU A 259 -9.07 -9.38 5.39
C LEU A 259 -9.83 -9.03 4.11
N PHE A 260 -9.91 -7.74 3.79
CA PHE A 260 -10.41 -7.24 2.51
C PHE A 260 -9.28 -7.26 1.49
N ILE A 261 -9.55 -7.69 0.27
CA ILE A 261 -8.53 -7.95 -0.74
C ILE A 261 -8.96 -7.32 -2.05
N THR A 262 -8.11 -6.44 -2.58
CA THR A 262 -8.22 -5.86 -3.92
C THR A 262 -7.41 -6.71 -4.88
N ALA A 263 -8.09 -7.42 -5.78
CA ALA A 263 -7.46 -8.31 -6.73
C ALA A 263 -8.02 -8.04 -8.11
N SER A 264 -7.20 -7.40 -8.96
CA SER A 264 -7.53 -7.05 -10.34
C SER A 264 -8.90 -6.36 -10.43
N THR A 265 -9.93 -7.08 -10.87
CA THR A 265 -11.24 -6.52 -11.20
C THR A 265 -12.28 -6.63 -10.09
N SER A 266 -11.88 -7.15 -8.92
CA SER A 266 -12.80 -7.54 -7.86
C SER A 266 -12.33 -7.17 -6.46
N LEU A 267 -13.29 -7.03 -5.55
CA LEU A 267 -13.10 -6.88 -4.12
C LEU A 267 -13.58 -8.16 -3.41
N TYR A 268 -12.69 -8.78 -2.65
CA TYR A 268 -12.98 -9.98 -1.86
C TYR A 268 -12.88 -9.69 -0.36
N ARG A 269 -13.48 -10.56 0.46
CA ARG A 269 -13.11 -10.68 1.87
C ARG A 269 -12.95 -12.13 2.31
N THR A 270 -12.13 -12.35 3.32
CA THR A 270 -12.02 -13.62 4.04
C THR A 270 -11.69 -13.38 5.52
N ARG A 271 -11.92 -14.38 6.37
CA ARG A 271 -11.63 -14.30 7.81
C ARG A 271 -10.26 -14.85 8.13
N ARG A 272 -9.54 -14.17 9.02
CA ARG A 272 -8.23 -14.56 9.54
C ARG A 272 -8.30 -14.78 11.05
N THR A 273 -7.50 -15.73 11.54
CA THR A 273 -7.45 -16.05 12.97
C THR A 273 -6.70 -14.99 13.76
N ILE A 274 -5.63 -14.45 13.19
CA ILE A 274 -4.84 -13.38 13.79
C ILE A 274 -5.35 -12.05 13.25
N PRO A 275 -5.75 -11.10 14.12
CA PRO A 275 -6.24 -9.81 13.68
C PRO A 275 -5.11 -8.95 13.14
N GLY A 276 -5.46 -8.02 12.24
CA GLY A 276 -4.59 -6.92 11.83
C GLY A 276 -4.42 -5.86 12.92
N LEU A 277 -3.95 -4.69 12.51
CA LEU A 277 -3.76 -3.53 13.38
C LEU A 277 -4.61 -2.34 12.89
N PRO A 278 -5.10 -1.48 13.79
CA PRO A 278 -5.69 -0.20 13.41
C PRO A 278 -4.63 0.68 12.73
N VAL A 279 -5.05 1.46 11.74
CA VAL A 279 -4.14 2.31 10.95
C VAL A 279 -3.84 3.65 11.63
N PHE A 280 -4.72 4.14 12.51
CA PHE A 280 -4.57 5.36 13.30
C PHE A 280 -5.31 5.27 14.64
#